data_AF-Q54BH4-F1
#
_entry.id   AF-Q54BH4-F1
#
_cell.length_a   1.000
_cell.length_b   1.000
_cell.length_c   1.000
_cell.angle_alpha   90.00
_cell.angle_beta   90.00
_cell.angle_gamma   90.00
#
_symmetry.space_group_name_H-M   'P 1'
#
loop_
_entity.id
_entity.type
_entity.pdbx_description
1 polymer ?
#
loop_
_entity_poly.entity_id
_entity_poly.type
_entity_poly.pdbx_seq_one_letter_code
_entity_poly.pdbx_strand_id
1 'polypeptide(L)'
;MPRRATDNRRSQKQRIDQTVHKNFTEDENNLENNNINNNNSYIENNNDIENNNNNNNNINNNNITTNSNINVNNNKNNNLNNNNNNNLNNDDNNNNNLNNLNLFKRKYYELKDKVNEIKKIRFTETEQLFEDFKIRAEQRDTESRKVINKLKRELDNVNTSNRVLMESLKEGHGFNCEEIRKDILLKSKDDHEFTINQLKLFYEGRIEQLETDNQRVSNDFDSYRNQVIETQNKQNKERSEKEERDRILFENLTPSSERIQERRQQEAQLQRNLNEENDLMKLKEFIENLKVKYENEQRSNLEKHQDLVKKTQEKLKESSELLNRLENEKSDFANKYQQLSIKYQDKSNSYKELLSKIDDIKQSVLQDHEQLTQSKNKEIQQLQLTIKEKQLNYDQLQTSSKQIIDSLQKEIEEITIVNDKLLFDQLELKNAEIEELEKKHLSEIEEYEEKLLSSTDDSLKSIQKILNQFEQSKIDLNNSNLLNKTNENHLEIYKLLTGTNISIISENKFEVICQNPKYDAKVHGYITINEDDIYYDPISIDNCRNENEFLGTRLEFPKDEGMAFIVKLIEAVFR
;
A
#
# COMPACT_ATOMS: atom_id res chain seq x y z
N MET A 1 35.05 32.42 81.04
CA MET A 1 36.04 31.63 81.81
C MET A 1 35.30 30.93 82.96
N PRO A 2 35.73 29.78 83.48
CA PRO A 2 36.06 28.49 82.87
C PRO A 2 35.27 27.31 83.53
N ARG A 3 35.25 26.11 82.89
CA ARG A 3 35.17 24.76 83.54
C ARG A 3 33.85 24.41 84.27
N ARG A 4 33.43 23.18 84.55
CA ARG A 4 33.81 21.75 84.40
C ARG A 4 32.58 21.00 84.95
N ALA A 5 32.01 20.03 84.25
CA ALA A 5 32.33 18.60 84.34
C ALA A 5 31.73 17.88 85.57
N THR A 6 31.01 16.78 85.26
CA THR A 6 31.12 15.44 85.88
C THR A 6 30.58 15.29 87.32
N ASP A 7 30.03 14.18 87.79
CA ASP A 7 29.73 12.85 87.26
C ASP A 7 29.03 12.09 88.41
N ASN A 8 28.26 11.07 88.03
CA ASN A 8 28.12 9.75 88.67
C ASN A 8 28.20 9.60 90.20
N ARG A 9 27.19 8.92 90.75
CA ARG A 9 27.38 7.84 91.74
C ARG A 9 26.12 6.97 91.87
N ARG A 10 26.24 5.69 91.49
CA ARG A 10 26.21 4.49 92.38
C ARG A 10 24.81 4.08 92.88
N SER A 11 24.20 3.01 92.35
CA SER A 11 24.44 1.57 92.59
C SER A 11 23.76 1.03 93.87
N GLN A 12 22.93 -0.02 93.72
CA GLN A 12 22.59 -1.14 94.64
C GLN A 12 21.12 -1.61 94.40
N LYS A 13 20.66 -2.87 94.45
CA LYS A 13 21.23 -4.21 94.73
C LYS A 13 20.06 -5.25 94.79
N GLN A 14 20.26 -6.43 94.19
CA GLN A 14 19.72 -7.81 94.51
C GLN A 14 18.19 -8.10 94.45
N ARG A 15 17.66 -9.05 93.65
CA ARG A 15 17.75 -10.55 93.53
C ARG A 15 16.78 -11.34 94.45
N ILE A 16 16.10 -12.36 93.87
CA ILE A 16 15.60 -13.69 94.37
C ILE A 16 14.37 -14.09 93.50
N ASP A 17 14.46 -14.91 92.44
CA ASP A 17 14.52 -16.41 92.30
C ASP A 17 13.14 -17.14 92.29
N GLN A 18 12.68 -17.61 91.11
CA GLN A 18 12.52 -19.02 90.61
C GLN A 18 11.40 -19.85 91.28
N THR A 19 10.45 -20.54 90.60
CA THR A 19 10.55 -21.78 89.75
C THR A 19 9.11 -22.16 89.31
N VAL A 20 8.76 -22.71 88.12
CA VAL A 20 8.53 -24.16 87.82
C VAL A 20 7.99 -24.37 86.37
N HIS A 21 8.71 -25.24 85.63
CA HIS A 21 8.39 -26.23 84.53
C HIS A 21 7.57 -25.86 83.26
N LYS A 22 8.10 -26.02 82.01
CA LYS A 22 8.46 -27.24 81.21
C LYS A 22 7.21 -28.04 80.78
N ASN A 23 6.91 -28.43 79.52
CA ASN A 23 7.70 -28.99 78.40
C ASN A 23 6.79 -29.31 77.17
N PHE A 24 7.33 -29.24 75.92
CA PHE A 24 7.18 -30.17 74.73
C PHE A 24 5.78 -30.49 74.14
N THR A 25 5.52 -30.84 72.86
CA THR A 25 6.01 -30.66 71.47
C THR A 25 5.03 -31.47 70.60
N GLU A 26 4.90 -31.08 69.32
CA GLU A 26 4.65 -31.92 68.12
C GLU A 26 3.26 -32.53 67.81
N ASP A 27 3.02 -32.60 66.49
CA ASP A 27 2.02 -33.39 65.75
C ASP A 27 0.57 -32.86 65.75
N GLU A 28 -0.18 -32.76 64.65
CA GLU A 28 -0.08 -33.43 63.35
C GLU A 28 -1.01 -32.74 62.32
N ASN A 29 -0.61 -32.86 61.06
CA ASN A 29 -1.31 -32.50 59.82
C ASN A 29 -2.79 -32.94 59.72
N ASN A 30 -3.59 -32.15 59.00
CA ASN A 30 -4.38 -32.54 57.81
C ASN A 30 -5.81 -31.98 57.71
N LEU A 31 -6.17 -31.67 56.46
CA LEU A 31 -7.51 -31.65 55.82
C LEU A 31 -8.41 -30.44 56.14
N GLU A 32 -8.51 -29.47 55.23
CA GLU A 32 -9.33 -29.49 54.01
C GLU A 32 -10.79 -29.07 54.23
N ASN A 33 -11.24 -28.23 53.29
CA ASN A 33 -12.61 -28.08 52.79
C ASN A 33 -13.59 -27.12 53.50
N ASN A 34 -13.75 -25.99 52.80
CA ASN A 34 -15.03 -25.55 52.25
C ASN A 34 -16.12 -25.02 53.20
N ASN A 35 -16.26 -23.69 53.10
CA ASN A 35 -17.47 -23.03 52.57
C ASN A 35 -18.67 -22.86 53.52
N ILE A 36 -19.28 -21.67 53.39
CA ILE A 36 -20.68 -21.30 53.71
C ILE A 36 -20.95 -20.70 55.11
N ASN A 37 -21.21 -19.38 55.07
CA ASN A 37 -22.24 -18.59 55.77
C ASN A 37 -22.77 -19.09 57.13
N ASN A 38 -22.74 -18.22 58.15
CA ASN A 38 -23.96 -17.60 58.69
C ASN A 38 -23.71 -16.73 59.94
N ASN A 39 -24.23 -15.50 59.85
CA ASN A 39 -25.12 -14.81 60.81
C ASN A 39 -24.66 -14.47 62.25
N ASN A 40 -24.75 -13.17 62.56
CA ASN A 40 -25.53 -12.52 63.65
C ASN A 40 -24.80 -11.25 64.13
N SER A 41 -25.41 -10.11 64.51
CA SER A 41 -26.81 -9.65 64.57
C SER A 41 -26.84 -8.22 65.17
N TYR A 42 -27.95 -7.51 64.92
CA TYR A 42 -28.52 -6.31 65.56
C TYR A 42 -28.21 -4.91 64.93
N ILE A 43 -29.10 -4.29 64.11
CA ILE A 43 -30.42 -3.64 64.41
C ILE A 43 -30.17 -2.23 65.02
N GLU A 44 -30.61 -1.07 64.49
CA GLU A 44 -31.90 -0.69 63.88
C GLU A 44 -31.90 0.73 63.25
N ASN A 45 -32.84 0.92 62.29
CA ASN A 45 -33.65 2.11 61.95
C ASN A 45 -33.06 3.32 61.20
N ASN A 46 -33.74 3.95 60.23
CA ASN A 46 -34.84 3.57 59.31
C ASN A 46 -35.15 4.79 58.40
N ASN A 47 -35.77 4.48 57.26
CA ASN A 47 -36.59 5.30 56.37
C ASN A 47 -35.93 5.87 55.09
N ASP A 48 -36.53 5.81 53.91
CA ASP A 48 -37.27 4.76 53.19
C ASP A 48 -37.74 5.33 51.83
N ILE A 49 -37.82 4.44 50.85
CA ILE A 49 -38.83 4.36 49.78
C ILE A 49 -38.64 5.17 48.47
N GLU A 50 -38.27 4.36 47.47
CA GLU A 50 -38.54 4.34 46.03
C GLU A 50 -39.92 4.90 45.57
N ASN A 51 -39.97 5.51 44.37
CA ASN A 51 -40.94 5.08 43.35
C ASN A 51 -40.71 5.67 41.94
N ASN A 52 -40.92 4.79 40.96
CA ASN A 52 -41.03 5.00 39.51
C ASN A 52 -42.03 6.11 39.11
N ASN A 53 -41.70 6.94 38.09
CA ASN A 53 -42.54 7.09 36.88
C ASN A 53 -41.99 8.09 35.83
N ASN A 54 -42.19 7.67 34.57
CA ASN A 54 -42.20 8.39 33.30
C ASN A 54 -42.58 9.89 33.31
N ASN A 55 -41.85 10.74 32.57
CA ASN A 55 -42.35 11.47 31.37
C ASN A 55 -41.42 12.61 30.90
N ASN A 56 -41.07 12.58 29.61
CA ASN A 56 -41.11 13.68 28.64
C ASN A 56 -40.77 15.12 29.07
N ASN A 57 -39.70 15.71 28.53
CA ASN A 57 -39.78 16.58 27.33
C ASN A 57 -38.50 17.41 27.05
N ASN A 58 -38.30 17.63 25.75
CA ASN A 58 -37.66 18.77 25.09
C ASN A 58 -36.13 18.82 24.89
N ILE A 59 -35.76 18.13 23.81
CA ILE A 59 -34.99 18.64 22.65
C ILE A 59 -35.32 20.12 22.34
N ASN A 60 -34.29 21.00 22.31
CA ASN A 60 -34.13 21.96 21.22
C ASN A 60 -32.74 22.64 21.20
N ASN A 61 -31.98 22.31 20.14
CA ASN A 61 -31.32 23.20 19.18
C ASN A 61 -30.16 24.15 19.55
N ASN A 62 -29.05 23.85 18.85
CA ASN A 62 -28.25 24.74 18.00
C ASN A 62 -27.21 25.67 18.65
N ASN A 63 -25.93 25.35 18.44
CA ASN A 63 -24.97 26.18 17.67
C ASN A 63 -23.53 25.68 17.82
N ILE A 64 -22.98 24.97 16.83
CA ILE A 64 -21.53 24.94 16.57
C ILE A 64 -21.32 24.98 15.05
N THR A 65 -21.03 26.17 14.55
CA THR A 65 -20.64 26.50 13.17
C THR A 65 -19.12 26.40 13.05
N THR A 66 -18.63 25.44 12.28
CA THR A 66 -17.22 25.37 11.85
C THR A 66 -17.01 26.21 10.59
N ASN A 67 -16.29 27.31 10.77
CA ASN A 67 -15.62 28.08 9.71
C ASN A 67 -14.31 27.37 9.34
N SER A 68 -14.22 26.84 8.11
CA SER A 68 -12.93 26.72 7.41
C SER A 68 -13.12 26.56 5.91
N ASN A 69 -12.88 27.68 5.23
CA ASN A 69 -12.77 27.90 3.79
C ASN A 69 -11.86 26.90 3.07
N ILE A 70 -12.34 26.24 2.00
CA ILE A 70 -11.50 25.94 0.83
C ILE A 70 -12.28 26.24 -0.47
N ASN A 71 -11.68 27.20 -1.16
CA ASN A 71 -11.91 27.79 -2.48
C ASN A 71 -12.06 26.75 -3.62
N VAL A 72 -13.17 26.81 -4.37
CA VAL A 72 -13.23 26.31 -5.75
C VAL A 72 -13.84 27.41 -6.62
N ASN A 73 -12.94 28.16 -7.25
CA ASN A 73 -13.24 29.14 -8.27
C ASN A 73 -13.05 28.42 -9.61
N ASN A 74 -14.13 28.25 -10.41
CA ASN A 74 -14.05 28.50 -11.85
C ASN A 74 -15.44 28.60 -12.49
N ASN A 75 -15.71 29.84 -12.87
CA ASN A 75 -16.80 30.37 -13.69
C ASN A 75 -16.68 29.91 -15.16
N LYS A 76 -17.81 29.51 -15.77
CA LYS A 76 -18.32 29.98 -17.09
C LYS A 76 -19.58 29.18 -17.46
N ASN A 77 -20.78 29.71 -17.23
CA ASN A 77 -21.61 30.49 -18.19
C ASN A 77 -21.85 29.80 -19.54
N ASN A 78 -23.04 29.23 -19.78
CA ASN A 78 -24.17 29.96 -20.39
C ASN A 78 -25.40 29.07 -20.71
N ASN A 79 -26.55 29.52 -20.22
CA ASN A 79 -27.89 29.52 -20.84
C ASN A 79 -28.55 28.20 -21.31
N LEU A 80 -29.30 27.60 -20.39
CA LEU A 80 -30.56 26.92 -20.69
C LEU A 80 -31.66 27.65 -19.91
N ASN A 81 -32.34 28.59 -20.58
CA ASN A 81 -33.50 29.27 -20.01
C ASN A 81 -34.71 29.11 -20.94
N ASN A 82 -35.69 28.37 -20.41
CA ASN A 82 -37.13 28.45 -20.61
C ASN A 82 -37.67 29.48 -21.61
N ASN A 83 -38.48 29.01 -22.56
CA ASN A 83 -39.74 29.68 -22.89
C ASN A 83 -40.78 28.70 -23.46
N ASN A 84 -41.56 28.13 -22.54
CA ASN A 84 -42.93 27.67 -22.77
C ASN A 84 -43.84 28.91 -22.74
N ASN A 85 -44.58 29.21 -23.81
CA ASN A 85 -45.86 29.93 -23.72
C ASN A 85 -46.67 29.94 -25.03
N ASN A 86 -47.80 29.22 -24.98
CA ASN A 86 -49.15 29.52 -25.49
C ASN A 86 -49.40 30.63 -26.54
N ASN A 87 -50.02 30.25 -27.68
CA ASN A 87 -51.20 30.89 -28.31
C ASN A 87 -51.61 30.07 -29.56
N LEU A 88 -52.66 29.23 -29.57
CA LEU A 88 -54.09 29.55 -29.79
C LEU A 88 -54.37 30.45 -31.01
N ASN A 89 -54.76 29.84 -32.14
CA ASN A 89 -56.02 30.15 -32.84
C ASN A 89 -56.32 29.13 -33.96
N ASN A 90 -57.35 28.33 -33.69
CA ASN A 90 -58.45 27.88 -34.56
C ASN A 90 -58.44 28.32 -36.03
N ASP A 91 -58.55 27.38 -36.98
CA ASP A 91 -59.84 26.96 -37.54
C ASP A 91 -59.67 25.84 -38.58
N ASP A 92 -60.54 24.83 -38.44
CA ASP A 92 -61.16 24.01 -39.47
C ASP A 92 -60.36 23.06 -40.40
N ASN A 93 -60.50 21.78 -40.02
CA ASN A 93 -61.02 20.67 -40.82
C ASN A 93 -60.27 20.14 -42.06
N ASN A 94 -60.16 18.80 -42.07
CA ASN A 94 -59.94 17.90 -43.20
C ASN A 94 -58.56 17.93 -43.88
N ASN A 95 -57.66 17.02 -43.48
CA ASN A 95 -57.31 15.88 -44.33
C ASN A 95 -56.25 14.94 -43.72
N ASN A 96 -56.47 13.66 -43.97
CA ASN A 96 -55.83 12.50 -43.35
C ASN A 96 -54.37 12.23 -43.78
N ASN A 97 -53.59 11.73 -42.81
CA ASN A 97 -52.55 10.70 -42.91
C ASN A 97 -51.20 10.90 -43.66
N LEU A 98 -50.87 12.04 -44.27
CA LEU A 98 -49.55 12.21 -44.93
C LEU A 98 -48.49 13.01 -44.13
N ASN A 99 -48.85 13.65 -43.02
CA ASN A 99 -47.95 14.56 -42.28
C ASN A 99 -47.09 13.93 -41.17
N ASN A 100 -47.35 12.68 -40.75
CA ASN A 100 -46.59 12.05 -39.67
C ASN A 100 -45.19 11.55 -40.07
N LEU A 101 -44.94 11.24 -41.35
CA LEU A 101 -43.64 10.73 -41.81
C LEU A 101 -42.55 11.82 -41.85
N ASN A 102 -42.93 13.06 -42.17
CA ASN A 102 -42.02 14.20 -42.19
C ASN A 102 -41.60 14.66 -40.79
N LEU A 103 -42.46 14.46 -39.77
CA LEU A 103 -42.15 14.77 -38.37
C LEU A 103 -41.04 13.85 -37.82
N PHE A 104 -41.07 12.56 -38.19
CA PHE A 104 -40.12 11.55 -37.72
C PHE A 104 -38.71 11.80 -38.28
N LYS A 105 -38.62 12.13 -39.58
CA LYS A 105 -37.35 12.41 -40.25
C LYS A 105 -36.66 13.64 -39.66
N ARG A 106 -37.44 14.68 -39.30
CA ARG A 106 -36.93 15.89 -38.64
C ARG A 106 -36.40 15.59 -37.23
N LYS A 107 -37.12 14.81 -36.42
CA LYS A 107 -36.65 14.35 -35.11
C LYS A 107 -35.38 13.51 -35.18
N TYR A 108 -35.23 12.66 -36.19
CA TYR A 108 -34.02 11.85 -36.38
C TYR A 108 -32.78 12.71 -36.62
N TYR A 109 -32.87 13.72 -37.50
CA TYR A 109 -31.74 14.61 -37.77
C TYR A 109 -31.37 15.47 -36.55
N GLU A 110 -32.35 16.02 -35.82
CA GLU A 110 -32.09 16.72 -34.55
C GLU A 110 -31.40 15.83 -33.50
N LEU A 111 -31.77 14.55 -33.41
CA LEU A 111 -31.13 13.61 -32.48
C LEU A 111 -29.70 13.28 -32.91
N LYS A 112 -29.46 13.13 -34.21
CA LYS A 112 -28.13 12.87 -34.79
C LYS A 112 -27.16 14.03 -34.52
N ASP A 113 -27.63 15.27 -34.64
CA ASP A 113 -26.81 16.46 -34.38
C ASP A 113 -26.47 16.58 -32.88
N LYS A 114 -27.43 16.32 -31.98
CA LYS A 114 -27.16 16.27 -30.52
C LYS A 114 -26.16 15.19 -30.13
N VAL A 115 -26.20 14.01 -30.77
CA VAL A 115 -25.21 12.94 -30.53
C VAL A 115 -23.80 13.35 -30.99
N ASN A 116 -23.69 14.07 -32.11
CA ASN A 116 -22.40 14.58 -32.59
C ASN A 116 -21.82 15.67 -31.68
N GLU A 117 -22.66 16.55 -31.10
CA GLU A 117 -22.21 17.50 -30.06
C GLU A 117 -21.71 16.77 -28.80
N ILE A 118 -22.45 15.77 -28.30
CA ILE A 118 -22.03 14.97 -27.14
C ILE A 118 -20.70 14.25 -27.42
N LYS A 119 -20.51 13.70 -28.63
CA LYS A 119 -19.24 13.08 -29.02
C LYS A 119 -18.09 14.09 -28.99
N LYS A 120 -18.28 15.32 -29.49
CA LYS A 120 -17.25 16.36 -29.45
C LYS A 120 -16.87 16.75 -28.02
N ILE A 121 -17.84 16.86 -27.12
CA ILE A 121 -17.59 17.17 -25.69
C ILE A 121 -16.84 16.03 -25.00
N ARG A 122 -17.14 14.77 -25.35
CA ARG A 122 -16.53 13.57 -24.75
C ARG A 122 -15.01 13.47 -24.98
N PHE A 123 -14.47 14.08 -26.03
CA PHE A 123 -13.06 13.93 -26.43
C PHE A 123 -12.13 15.11 -26.06
N THR A 124 -12.64 16.25 -25.59
CA THR A 124 -11.77 17.41 -25.31
C THR A 124 -11.66 17.75 -23.83
N GLU A 125 -12.77 17.77 -23.10
CA GLU A 125 -12.74 18.18 -21.68
C GLU A 125 -12.28 17.06 -20.75
N THR A 126 -12.76 15.83 -20.97
CA THR A 126 -12.40 14.67 -20.14
C THR A 126 -10.94 14.27 -20.31
N GLU A 127 -10.41 14.30 -21.54
CA GLU A 127 -9.00 13.97 -21.83
C GLU A 127 -8.05 14.98 -21.17
N GLN A 128 -8.37 16.28 -21.28
CA GLN A 128 -7.62 17.33 -20.58
C GLN A 128 -7.69 17.18 -19.06
N LEU A 129 -8.87 16.83 -18.50
CA LEU A 129 -9.01 16.54 -17.07
C LEU A 129 -8.16 15.35 -16.62
N PHE A 130 -8.04 14.29 -17.43
CA PHE A 130 -7.20 13.13 -17.12
C PHE A 130 -5.71 13.45 -17.17
N GLU A 131 -5.23 14.16 -18.19
CA GLU A 131 -3.83 14.59 -18.25
C GLU A 131 -3.49 15.60 -17.14
N ASP A 132 -4.39 16.54 -16.82
CA ASP A 132 -4.24 17.41 -15.66
C ASP A 132 -4.15 16.61 -14.35
N PHE A 133 -4.98 15.57 -14.20
CA PHE A 133 -4.98 14.73 -13.00
C PHE A 133 -3.68 13.92 -12.90
N LYS A 134 -3.18 13.40 -14.02
CA LYS A 134 -1.92 12.67 -14.11
C LYS A 134 -0.73 13.57 -13.78
N ILE A 135 -0.64 14.76 -14.38
CA ILE A 135 0.38 15.76 -14.08
C ILE A 135 0.34 16.15 -12.59
N ARG A 136 -0.85 16.40 -12.02
CA ARG A 136 -0.99 16.72 -10.58
C ARG A 136 -0.61 15.56 -9.68
N ALA A 137 -0.92 14.31 -10.07
CA ALA A 137 -0.54 13.13 -9.30
C ALA A 137 0.99 12.92 -9.30
N GLU A 138 1.64 13.06 -10.45
CA GLU A 138 3.10 12.99 -10.58
C GLU A 138 3.80 14.12 -9.79
N GLN A 139 3.26 15.34 -9.83
CA GLN A 139 3.74 16.46 -9.02
C GLN A 139 3.62 16.16 -7.51
N ARG A 140 2.46 15.68 -7.05
CA ARG A 140 2.22 15.32 -5.65
C ARG A 140 3.16 14.21 -5.16
N ASP A 141 3.39 13.19 -5.97
CA ASP A 141 4.30 12.09 -5.63
C ASP A 141 5.76 12.59 -5.56
N THR A 142 6.14 13.49 -6.46
CA THR A 142 7.48 14.12 -6.46
C THR A 142 7.67 14.99 -5.23
N GLU A 143 6.66 15.78 -4.84
CA GLU A 143 6.68 16.59 -3.61
C GLU A 143 6.72 15.72 -2.35
N SER A 144 5.93 14.65 -2.30
CA SER A 144 5.92 13.70 -1.17
C SER A 144 7.29 13.03 -1.00
N ARG A 145 7.95 12.62 -2.09
CA ARG A 145 9.33 12.10 -2.03
C ARG A 145 10.33 13.15 -1.53
N LYS A 146 10.20 14.41 -1.93
CA LYS A 146 11.03 15.50 -1.40
C LYS A 146 10.84 15.70 0.10
N VAL A 147 9.60 15.66 0.59
CA VAL A 147 9.28 15.76 2.03
C VAL A 147 9.81 14.57 2.82
N ILE A 148 9.61 13.34 2.33
CA ILE A 148 10.13 12.13 2.98
C ILE A 148 11.67 12.17 3.06
N ASN A 149 12.34 12.58 1.99
CA ASN A 149 13.80 12.70 1.98
C ASN A 149 14.29 13.81 2.92
N LYS A 150 13.53 14.90 3.07
CA LYS A 150 13.82 15.96 4.06
C LYS A 150 13.67 15.44 5.49
N LEU A 151 12.58 14.75 5.81
CA LEU A 151 12.35 14.15 7.13
C LEU A 151 13.40 13.09 7.49
N LYS A 152 13.82 12.26 6.52
CA LYS A 152 14.91 11.30 6.73
C LYS A 152 16.22 12.00 7.08
N ARG A 153 16.59 13.05 6.34
CA ARG A 153 17.78 13.86 6.64
C ARG A 153 17.67 14.54 8.01
N GLU A 154 16.50 15.06 8.37
CA GLU A 154 16.28 15.67 9.70
C GLU A 154 16.41 14.63 10.82
N LEU A 155 15.85 13.43 10.65
CA LEU A 155 15.98 12.33 11.62
C LEU A 155 17.45 11.87 11.75
N ASP A 156 18.15 11.72 10.63
CA ASP A 156 19.58 11.37 10.63
C ASP A 156 20.42 12.46 11.30
N ASN A 157 20.10 13.74 11.07
CA ASN A 157 20.74 14.86 11.75
C ASN A 157 20.45 14.86 13.26
N VAL A 158 19.22 14.56 13.69
CA VAL A 158 18.84 14.47 15.12
C VAL A 158 19.54 13.29 15.79
N ASN A 159 19.57 12.12 15.14
CA ASN A 159 20.27 10.95 15.66
C ASN A 159 21.77 11.19 15.75
N THR A 160 22.36 11.81 14.72
CA THR A 160 23.77 12.19 14.73
C THR A 160 24.05 13.23 15.81
N SER A 161 23.19 14.24 15.97
CA SER A 161 23.31 15.26 17.02
C SER A 161 23.19 14.64 18.40
N ASN A 162 22.24 13.74 18.64
CA ASN A 162 22.08 13.02 19.91
C ASN A 162 23.30 12.15 20.20
N ARG A 163 23.84 11.44 19.20
CA ARG A 163 25.06 10.65 19.37
C ARG A 163 26.23 11.54 19.74
N VAL A 164 26.44 12.64 19.01
CA VAL A 164 27.51 13.61 19.29
C VAL A 164 27.31 14.28 20.65
N LEU A 165 26.09 14.58 21.08
CA LEU A 165 25.79 15.11 22.41
C LEU A 165 26.12 14.09 23.50
N MET A 166 25.72 12.83 23.33
CA MET A 166 26.03 11.76 24.29
C MET A 166 27.53 11.47 24.36
N GLU A 167 28.22 11.46 23.22
CA GLU A 167 29.69 11.35 23.15
C GLU A 167 30.37 12.57 23.79
N SER A 168 29.90 13.80 23.50
CA SER A 168 30.45 15.03 24.08
C SER A 168 30.21 15.13 25.59
N LEU A 169 29.04 14.71 26.08
CA LEU A 169 28.75 14.66 27.51
C LEU A 169 29.61 13.61 28.22
N LYS A 170 29.82 12.46 27.56
CA LYS A 170 30.66 11.38 28.09
C LYS A 170 32.15 11.76 28.08
N GLU A 171 32.68 12.28 26.99
CA GLU A 171 34.10 12.63 26.85
C GLU A 171 34.45 13.95 27.54
N GLY A 172 33.60 14.97 27.42
CA GLY A 172 33.87 16.31 27.95
C GLY A 172 33.57 16.46 29.44
N HIS A 173 32.61 15.70 29.98
CA HIS A 173 32.15 15.86 31.36
C HIS A 173 32.09 14.56 32.16
N GLY A 174 32.40 13.40 31.55
CA GLY A 174 32.22 12.10 32.21
C GLY A 174 30.77 11.74 32.48
N PHE A 175 29.80 12.46 31.90
CA PHE A 175 28.37 12.21 32.09
C PHE A 175 27.94 11.03 31.22
N ASN A 176 28.04 9.84 31.81
CA ASN A 176 27.36 8.67 31.28
C ASN A 176 25.92 8.67 31.78
N CYS A 177 25.01 9.24 30.99
CA CYS A 177 23.60 9.38 31.35
C CYS A 177 22.96 8.05 31.80
N GLU A 178 23.38 6.93 31.21
CA GLU A 178 22.91 5.60 31.59
C GLU A 178 23.35 5.18 33.01
N GLU A 179 24.60 5.48 33.37
CA GLU A 179 25.12 5.20 34.73
C GLU A 179 24.49 6.13 35.76
N ILE A 180 24.36 7.42 35.46
CA ILE A 180 23.71 8.39 36.37
C ILE A 180 22.26 7.98 36.64
N ARG A 181 21.53 7.52 35.63
CA ARG A 181 20.17 7.00 35.80
C ARG A 181 20.14 5.78 36.71
N LYS A 182 21.10 4.85 36.58
CA LYS A 182 21.22 3.69 37.47
C LYS A 182 21.56 4.11 38.91
N ASP A 183 22.48 5.06 39.09
CA ASP A 183 22.87 5.57 40.41
C ASP A 183 21.71 6.29 41.12
N ILE A 184 20.90 7.06 40.39
CA ILE A 184 19.71 7.72 40.95
C ILE A 184 18.68 6.67 41.43
N LEU A 185 18.44 5.62 40.64
CA LEU A 185 17.53 4.55 41.00
C LEU A 185 18.05 3.74 42.21
N LEU A 186 19.36 3.51 42.30
CA LEU A 186 19.96 2.81 43.43
C LEU A 186 19.89 3.64 44.73
N LYS A 187 20.24 4.93 44.66
CA LYS A 187 20.12 5.85 45.80
C LYS A 187 18.69 5.98 46.31
N SER A 188 17.71 6.05 45.41
CA SER A 188 16.30 6.11 45.80
C SER A 188 15.88 4.87 46.59
N LYS A 189 16.37 3.69 46.21
CA LYS A 189 16.10 2.44 46.94
C LYS A 189 16.75 2.44 48.33
N ASP A 190 18.01 2.86 48.42
CA ASP A 190 18.76 2.94 49.69
C ASP A 190 18.15 3.98 50.65
N ASP A 191 17.72 5.14 50.15
CA ASP A 191 17.07 6.19 50.94
C ASP A 191 15.70 5.73 51.49
N HIS A 192 14.93 4.98 50.70
CA HIS A 192 13.69 4.37 51.16
C HIS A 192 13.92 3.31 52.24
N GLU A 193 14.94 2.45 52.07
CA GLU A 193 15.30 1.44 53.07
C GLU A 193 15.80 2.09 54.36
N PHE A 194 16.62 3.14 54.27
CA PHE A 194 17.05 3.94 55.42
C PHE A 194 15.86 4.58 56.16
N THR A 195 14.92 5.17 55.43
CA THR A 195 13.73 5.81 56.00
C THR A 195 12.83 4.79 56.71
N ILE A 196 12.64 3.61 56.11
CA ILE A 196 11.89 2.51 56.71
C ILE A 196 12.55 2.03 58.01
N ASN A 197 13.88 1.88 58.01
CA ASN A 197 14.61 1.44 59.20
C ASN A 197 14.57 2.49 60.31
N GLN A 198 14.66 3.78 59.98
CA GLN A 198 14.50 4.87 60.96
C GLN A 198 13.08 4.91 61.56
N LEU A 199 12.05 4.64 60.75
CA LEU A 199 10.67 4.53 61.24
C LEU A 199 10.51 3.34 62.18
N LYS A 200 11.08 2.17 61.86
CA LYS A 200 11.06 1.00 62.76
C LYS A 200 11.70 1.32 64.10
N LEU A 201 12.92 1.88 64.10
CA LEU A 201 13.62 2.31 65.33
C LEU A 201 12.79 3.32 66.15
N PHE A 202 12.14 4.27 65.49
CA PHE A 202 11.28 5.25 66.17
C PHE A 202 10.06 4.57 66.81
N TYR A 203 9.40 3.64 66.13
CA TYR A 203 8.23 2.95 66.67
C TYR A 203 8.59 1.96 67.77
N GLU A 204 9.70 1.23 67.65
CA GLU A 204 10.20 0.34 68.71
C GLU A 204 10.49 1.13 69.99
N GLY A 205 11.23 2.24 69.90
CA GLY A 205 11.49 3.09 71.08
C GLY A 205 10.21 3.71 71.67
N ARG A 206 9.22 4.01 70.83
CA ARG A 206 7.93 4.54 71.30
C ARG A 206 7.07 3.48 71.98
N ILE A 207 7.15 2.22 71.54
CA ILE A 207 6.49 1.08 72.20
C ILE A 207 7.12 0.85 73.57
N GLU A 208 8.46 0.80 73.67
CA GLU A 208 9.16 0.66 74.96
C GLU A 208 8.81 1.78 75.94
N GLN A 209 8.69 3.02 75.45
CA GLN A 209 8.30 4.16 76.27
C GLN A 209 6.85 4.02 76.78
N LEU A 210 5.91 3.59 75.92
CA LEU A 210 4.52 3.35 76.32
C LEU A 210 4.39 2.19 77.32
N GLU A 211 5.19 1.14 77.17
CA GLU A 211 5.25 0.05 78.15
C GLU A 211 5.77 0.55 79.50
N THR A 212 6.83 1.36 79.48
CA THR A 212 7.38 1.98 80.70
C THR A 212 6.37 2.90 81.39
N ASP A 213 5.67 3.73 80.61
CA ASP A 213 4.63 4.63 81.13
C ASP A 213 3.43 3.84 81.67
N ASN A 214 3.00 2.76 81.00
CA ASN A 214 1.95 1.87 81.52
C ASN A 214 2.35 1.20 82.83
N GLN A 215 3.60 0.71 82.92
CA GLN A 215 4.13 0.13 84.16
C GLN A 215 4.12 1.16 85.28
N ARG A 216 4.48 2.41 84.97
CA ARG A 216 4.51 3.51 85.93
C ARG A 216 3.11 3.91 86.38
N VAL A 217 2.14 4.01 85.47
CA VAL A 217 0.72 4.27 85.81
C VAL A 217 0.15 3.14 86.66
N SER A 218 0.48 1.88 86.36
CA SER A 218 0.08 0.73 87.18
C SER A 218 0.64 0.82 88.60
N ASN A 219 1.93 1.14 88.73
CA ASN A 219 2.58 1.31 90.03
C ASN A 219 2.01 2.50 90.82
N ASP A 220 1.74 3.62 90.15
CA ASP A 220 1.12 4.79 90.76
C ASP A 220 -0.31 4.48 91.22
N PHE A 221 -1.08 3.70 90.44
CA PHE A 221 -2.41 3.25 90.82
C PHE A 221 -2.40 2.32 92.03
N ASP A 222 -1.46 1.37 92.08
CA ASP A 222 -1.29 0.47 93.23
C ASP A 222 -0.82 1.24 94.48
N SER A 223 0.09 2.20 94.33
CA SER A 223 0.53 3.08 95.42
C SER A 223 -0.63 3.93 95.94
N TYR A 224 -1.45 4.49 95.06
CA TYR A 224 -2.64 5.26 95.44
C TYR A 224 -3.67 4.38 96.17
N ARG A 225 -3.92 3.17 95.66
CA ARG A 225 -4.80 2.19 96.30
C ARG A 225 -4.32 1.85 97.72
N ASN A 226 -3.02 1.63 97.90
CA ASN A 226 -2.44 1.35 99.21
C ASN A 226 -2.53 2.56 100.15
N GLN A 227 -2.31 3.78 99.66
CA GLN A 227 -2.53 4.99 100.46
C GLN A 227 -3.98 5.15 100.90
N VAL A 228 -4.96 4.85 100.04
CA VAL A 228 -6.38 4.90 100.41
C VAL A 228 -6.68 3.87 101.51
N ILE A 229 -6.15 2.65 101.39
CA ILE A 229 -6.29 1.60 102.42
C ILE A 229 -5.64 2.02 103.75
N GLU A 230 -4.42 2.56 103.72
CA GLU A 230 -3.75 3.06 104.93
C GLU A 230 -4.51 4.23 105.57
N THR A 231 -5.01 5.17 104.77
CA THR A 231 -5.78 6.32 105.28
C THR A 231 -7.08 5.86 105.93
N GLN A 232 -7.75 4.87 105.33
CA GLN A 232 -8.97 4.28 105.87
C GLN A 232 -8.70 3.50 107.18
N ASN A 233 -7.59 2.74 107.24
CA ASN A 233 -7.16 2.06 108.46
C ASN A 233 -6.78 3.06 109.57
N LYS A 234 -6.11 4.17 109.22
CA LYS A 234 -5.75 5.23 110.16
C LYS A 234 -6.99 5.94 110.71
N GLN A 235 -7.96 6.26 109.86
CA GLN A 235 -9.23 6.85 110.28
C GLN A 235 -10.02 5.90 111.20
N ASN A 236 -10.03 4.60 110.90
CA ASN A 236 -10.67 3.60 111.76
C ASN A 236 -9.98 3.48 113.13
N LYS A 237 -8.64 3.54 113.16
CA LYS A 237 -7.86 3.53 114.40
C LYS A 237 -8.08 4.79 115.24
N GLU A 238 -8.05 5.97 114.62
CA GLU A 238 -8.31 7.25 115.31
C GLU A 238 -9.73 7.32 115.87
N ARG A 239 -10.72 6.73 115.19
CA ARG A 239 -12.09 6.63 115.71
C ARG A 239 -12.17 5.75 116.96
N SER A 240 -11.51 4.60 116.94
CA SER A 240 -11.45 3.70 118.10
C SER A 240 -10.70 4.31 119.28
N GLU A 241 -9.59 5.01 119.04
CA GLU A 241 -8.85 5.69 120.12
C GLU A 241 -9.62 6.87 120.71
N LYS A 242 -10.39 7.59 119.90
CA LYS A 242 -11.23 8.70 120.39
C LYS A 242 -12.37 8.19 121.26
N GLU A 243 -13.02 7.10 120.88
CA GLU A 243 -14.04 6.44 121.70
C GLU A 243 -13.48 5.91 123.04
N GLU A 244 -12.25 5.42 123.05
CA GLU A 244 -11.57 4.98 124.30
C GLU A 244 -11.21 6.18 125.21
N ARG A 245 -10.69 7.29 124.65
CA ARG A 245 -10.38 8.51 125.42
C ARG A 245 -11.61 9.15 126.03
N ASP A 246 -12.71 9.21 125.27
CA ASP A 246 -13.96 9.78 125.76
C ASP A 246 -14.59 8.90 126.88
N ARG A 247 -14.27 7.59 126.91
CA ARG A 247 -14.60 6.69 128.04
C ARG A 247 -13.77 6.97 129.29
N ILE A 248 -12.44 7.12 129.16
CA ILE A 248 -11.51 7.31 130.29
C ILE A 248 -11.67 8.71 130.92
N LEU A 249 -12.03 9.73 130.14
CA LEU A 249 -12.21 11.10 130.64
C LEU A 249 -13.46 11.27 131.52
N PHE A 250 -14.44 10.37 131.43
CA PHE A 250 -15.68 10.43 132.21
C PHE A 250 -15.59 9.74 133.59
N GLU A 251 -14.53 8.95 133.85
CA GLU A 251 -14.53 7.98 134.97
C GLU A 251 -13.67 8.36 136.19
N ASN A 252 -12.85 9.45 136.19
CA ASN A 252 -11.74 9.51 137.17
C ASN A 252 -11.45 10.73 138.07
N LEU A 253 -12.13 11.89 138.07
CA LEU A 253 -11.67 12.98 138.97
C LEU A 253 -12.79 13.81 139.66
N THR A 254 -13.31 13.22 140.74
CA THR A 254 -13.96 13.81 141.93
C THR A 254 -12.91 14.14 143.04
N PRO A 255 -13.26 14.95 144.06
CA PRO A 255 -12.34 15.93 144.69
C PRO A 255 -11.97 15.65 146.17
N SER A 256 -11.37 16.67 146.81
CA SER A 256 -11.05 16.85 148.25
C SER A 256 -9.65 16.38 148.64
N SER A 257 -8.99 16.90 149.65
CA SER A 257 -9.33 17.71 150.83
C SER A 257 -8.06 18.57 151.13
N GLU A 258 -7.89 19.44 152.13
CA GLU A 258 -8.29 19.35 153.53
C GLU A 258 -7.85 20.66 154.22
N ARG A 259 -8.81 21.40 154.81
CA ARG A 259 -8.58 22.59 155.64
C ARG A 259 -8.51 22.23 157.13
N ILE A 260 -7.58 21.35 157.52
CA ILE A 260 -7.24 21.04 158.94
C ILE A 260 -5.92 21.72 159.32
N GLN A 261 -5.72 22.96 158.85
CA GLN A 261 -4.50 23.74 159.08
C GLN A 261 -4.74 25.00 159.91
N GLU A 262 -5.97 25.51 159.97
CA GLU A 262 -6.20 26.88 160.46
C GLU A 262 -6.43 26.97 161.98
N ARG A 263 -6.69 25.86 162.69
CA ARG A 263 -6.79 25.88 164.16
C ARG A 263 -5.46 26.23 164.85
N ARG A 264 -4.33 26.07 164.16
CA ARG A 264 -3.00 26.50 164.65
C ARG A 264 -2.63 27.92 164.23
N GLN A 265 -3.38 28.53 163.31
CA GLN A 265 -3.05 29.86 162.78
C GLN A 265 -3.57 31.01 163.65
N GLN A 266 -4.49 30.75 164.58
CA GLN A 266 -5.07 31.78 165.46
C GLN A 266 -4.06 32.40 166.44
N GLU A 267 -3.04 31.67 166.89
CA GLU A 267 -1.96 32.22 167.73
C GLU A 267 -0.85 32.91 166.91
N ALA A 268 -0.71 32.57 165.62
CA ALA A 268 0.17 33.29 164.68
C ALA A 268 -0.48 34.58 164.14
N GLN A 269 -1.79 34.75 164.29
CA GLN A 269 -2.60 35.80 163.67
C GLN A 269 -2.30 37.20 164.21
N LEU A 270 -1.90 37.33 165.48
CA LEU A 270 -1.55 38.63 166.09
C LEU A 270 -0.15 39.15 165.66
N GLN A 271 0.76 38.27 165.24
CA GLN A 271 2.07 38.65 164.69
C GLN A 271 2.08 38.66 163.15
N ARG A 272 1.13 37.93 162.52
CA ARG A 272 0.87 37.98 161.08
C ARG A 272 0.26 39.29 160.63
N ASN A 273 -0.67 39.92 161.36
CA ASN A 273 -1.35 41.12 160.87
C ASN A 273 -0.40 42.29 160.51
N LEU A 274 0.78 42.40 161.15
CA LEU A 274 1.79 43.43 160.82
C LEU A 274 2.71 43.05 159.64
N ASN A 275 2.93 41.75 159.41
CA ASN A 275 3.70 41.24 158.26
C ASN A 275 2.83 40.98 157.03
N GLU A 276 1.55 40.65 157.22
CA GLU A 276 0.53 40.45 156.17
C GLU A 276 0.29 41.75 155.40
N GLU A 277 0.36 42.93 156.02
CA GLU A 277 0.22 44.20 155.29
C GLU A 277 1.43 44.47 154.36
N ASN A 278 2.65 44.15 154.80
CA ASN A 278 3.85 44.25 153.97
C ASN A 278 3.90 43.17 152.87
N ASP A 279 3.47 41.94 153.17
CA ASP A 279 3.38 40.86 152.19
C ASP A 279 2.24 41.09 151.19
N LEU A 280 1.12 41.71 151.58
CA LEU A 280 0.07 42.19 150.67
C LEU A 280 0.58 43.27 149.72
N MET A 281 1.43 44.19 150.20
CA MET A 281 2.04 45.20 149.34
C MET A 281 2.98 44.57 148.30
N LYS A 282 3.86 43.66 148.72
CA LYS A 282 4.75 42.91 147.80
C LYS A 282 3.98 41.99 146.84
N LEU A 283 2.91 41.35 147.31
CA LEU A 283 2.05 40.51 146.47
C LEU A 283 1.29 41.34 145.44
N LYS A 284 0.80 42.55 145.81
CA LYS A 284 0.22 43.49 144.84
C LYS A 284 1.25 43.93 143.80
N GLU A 285 2.47 44.27 144.22
CA GLU A 285 3.55 44.62 143.30
C GLU A 285 3.94 43.44 142.39
N PHE A 286 3.93 42.20 142.91
CA PHE A 286 4.15 40.99 142.11
C PHE A 286 3.03 40.70 141.12
N ILE A 287 1.76 40.84 141.55
CA ILE A 287 0.58 40.71 140.68
C ILE A 287 0.60 41.77 139.58
N GLU A 288 0.97 43.01 139.90
CA GLU A 288 1.05 44.09 138.92
C GLU A 288 2.21 43.86 137.93
N ASN A 289 3.37 43.40 138.40
CA ASN A 289 4.46 42.97 137.52
C ASN A 289 4.07 41.79 136.62
N LEU A 290 3.30 40.82 137.12
CA LEU A 290 2.76 39.72 136.32
C LEU A 290 1.76 40.22 135.27
N LYS A 291 0.88 41.17 135.62
CA LYS A 291 -0.01 41.82 134.66
C LYS A 291 0.76 42.54 133.57
N VAL A 292 1.75 43.37 133.92
CA VAL A 292 2.59 44.07 132.95
C VAL A 292 3.32 43.08 132.05
N LYS A 293 3.84 41.98 132.61
CA LYS A 293 4.51 40.92 131.84
C LYS A 293 3.56 40.20 130.89
N TYR A 294 2.33 39.89 131.34
CA TYR A 294 1.27 39.30 130.53
C TYR A 294 0.80 40.24 129.41
N GLU A 295 0.62 41.54 129.70
CA GLU A 295 0.27 42.55 128.70
C GLU A 295 1.37 42.75 127.65
N ASN A 296 2.64 42.75 128.07
CA ASN A 296 3.78 42.81 127.15
C ASN A 296 3.89 41.54 126.29
N GLU A 297 3.64 40.35 126.84
CA GLU A 297 3.62 39.10 126.09
C GLU A 297 2.43 39.03 125.11
N GLN A 298 1.25 39.51 125.51
CA GLN A 298 0.10 39.72 124.64
C GLN A 298 0.42 40.65 123.48
N ARG A 299 1.07 41.81 123.74
CA ARG A 299 1.53 42.73 122.68
C ARG A 299 2.57 42.09 121.76
N SER A 300 3.57 41.41 122.31
CA SER A 300 4.61 40.74 121.51
C SER A 300 4.03 39.61 120.64
N ASN A 301 3.08 38.84 121.17
CA ASN A 301 2.40 37.80 120.40
C ASN A 301 1.48 38.40 119.32
N LEU A 302 0.81 39.52 119.61
CA LEU A 302 0.02 40.24 118.62
C LEU A 302 0.89 40.77 117.48
N GLU A 303 2.05 41.36 117.79
CA GLU A 303 3.01 41.87 116.79
C GLU A 303 3.59 40.73 115.93
N LYS A 304 4.01 39.61 116.56
CA LYS A 304 4.44 38.41 115.81
C LYS A 304 3.32 37.84 114.94
N HIS A 305 2.07 37.87 115.40
CA HIS A 305 0.94 37.42 114.61
C HIS A 305 0.67 38.35 113.44
N GLN A 306 0.77 39.66 113.62
CA GLN A 306 0.66 40.65 112.54
C GLN A 306 1.76 40.49 111.49
N ASP A 307 3.01 40.26 111.91
CA ASP A 307 4.12 39.97 111.00
C ASP A 307 3.91 38.66 110.23
N LEU A 308 3.41 37.62 110.90
CA LEU A 308 3.08 36.35 110.27
C LEU A 308 1.96 36.53 109.23
N VAL A 309 0.91 37.28 109.57
CA VAL A 309 -0.21 37.63 108.67
C VAL A 309 0.29 38.42 107.46
N LYS A 310 1.20 39.38 107.66
CA LYS A 310 1.79 40.15 106.56
C LYS A 310 2.62 39.26 105.64
N LYS A 311 3.46 38.38 106.18
CA LYS A 311 4.25 37.41 105.40
C LYS A 311 3.37 36.41 104.64
N THR A 312 2.27 35.93 105.22
CA THR A 312 1.33 35.06 104.51
C THR A 312 0.57 35.81 103.42
N GLN A 313 0.21 37.09 103.64
CA GLN A 313 -0.38 37.93 102.60
C GLN A 313 0.58 38.19 101.43
N GLU A 314 1.87 38.45 101.71
CA GLU A 314 2.89 38.62 100.66
C GLU A 314 3.08 37.33 99.85
N LYS A 315 3.21 36.17 100.50
CA LYS A 315 3.28 34.87 99.81
C LYS A 315 2.01 34.54 99.02
N LEU A 316 0.84 34.90 99.53
CA LEU A 316 -0.43 34.72 98.82
C LEU A 316 -0.47 35.60 97.57
N LYS A 317 0.04 36.83 97.65
CA LYS A 317 0.17 37.73 96.49
C LYS A 317 1.14 37.18 95.46
N GLU A 318 2.33 36.72 95.86
CA GLU A 318 3.30 36.07 94.96
C GLU A 318 2.71 34.84 94.27
N SER A 319 1.99 33.99 95.01
CA SER A 319 1.31 32.82 94.46
C SER A 319 0.20 33.21 93.47
N SER A 320 -0.54 34.28 93.75
CA SER A 320 -1.58 34.81 92.85
C SER A 320 -0.98 35.39 91.57
N GLU A 321 0.14 36.12 91.67
CA GLU A 321 0.87 36.62 90.51
C GLU A 321 1.45 35.49 89.66
N LEU A 322 1.95 34.42 90.27
CA LEU A 322 2.43 33.23 89.56
C LEU A 322 1.28 32.50 88.84
N LEU A 323 0.14 32.32 89.50
CA LEU A 323 -1.06 31.73 88.89
C LEU A 323 -1.51 32.53 87.67
N ASN A 324 -1.56 33.86 87.76
CA ASN A 324 -1.91 34.71 86.62
C ASN A 324 -0.91 34.57 85.46
N ARG A 325 0.40 34.44 85.73
CA ARG A 325 1.40 34.18 84.67
C ARG A 325 1.20 32.83 84.01
N LEU A 326 0.98 31.78 84.79
CA LEU A 326 0.72 30.44 84.27
C LEU A 326 -0.59 30.36 83.48
N GLU A 327 -1.61 31.10 83.89
CA GLU A 327 -2.88 31.18 83.16
C GLU A 327 -2.74 31.91 81.83
N ASN A 328 -1.92 32.97 81.79
CA ASN A 328 -1.55 33.65 80.55
C ASN A 328 -0.71 32.74 79.63
N GLU A 329 0.30 32.05 80.15
CA GLU A 329 1.11 31.09 79.38
C GLU A 329 0.25 29.95 78.83
N LYS A 330 -0.69 29.42 79.63
CA LYS A 330 -1.66 28.41 79.19
C LYS A 330 -2.51 28.93 78.03
N SER A 331 -3.00 30.17 78.12
CA SER A 331 -3.75 30.83 77.05
C SER A 331 -2.92 30.98 75.78
N ASP A 332 -1.66 31.43 75.91
CA ASP A 332 -0.73 31.57 74.78
C ASP A 332 -0.40 30.22 74.11
N PHE A 333 -0.21 29.16 74.89
CA PHE A 333 0.00 27.81 74.36
C PHE A 333 -1.24 27.27 73.66
N ALA A 334 -2.44 27.48 74.21
CA ALA A 334 -3.69 27.10 73.56
C ALA A 334 -3.86 27.83 72.21
N ASN A 335 -3.58 29.14 72.16
CA ASN A 335 -3.62 29.93 70.93
C ASN A 335 -2.60 29.43 69.89
N LYS A 336 -1.35 29.15 70.30
CA LYS A 336 -0.32 28.58 69.41
C LYS A 336 -0.72 27.21 68.89
N TYR A 337 -1.27 26.34 69.74
CA TYR A 337 -1.76 25.03 69.35
C TYR A 337 -2.88 25.13 68.32
N GLN A 338 -3.85 26.04 68.53
CA GLN A 338 -4.93 26.29 67.59
C GLN A 338 -4.41 26.81 66.23
N GLN A 339 -3.45 27.73 66.23
CA GLN A 339 -2.81 28.23 65.00
C GLN A 339 -2.08 27.10 64.23
N LEU A 340 -1.34 26.24 64.94
CA LEU A 340 -0.69 25.08 64.34
C LEU A 340 -1.71 24.09 63.78
N SER A 341 -2.80 23.82 64.51
CA SER A 341 -3.89 22.96 64.06
C SER A 341 -4.52 23.47 62.77
N ILE A 342 -4.81 24.78 62.69
CA ILE A 342 -5.34 25.43 61.47
C ILE A 342 -4.33 25.29 60.33
N LYS A 343 -3.05 25.58 60.56
CA LYS A 343 -2.00 25.48 59.54
C LYS A 343 -1.85 24.05 58.97
N TYR A 344 -1.95 23.04 59.82
CA TYR A 344 -1.93 21.63 59.37
C TYR A 344 -3.20 21.24 58.63
N GLN A 345 -4.36 21.76 59.05
CA GLN A 345 -5.62 21.56 58.35
C GLN A 345 -5.61 22.19 56.96
N ASP A 346 -5.13 23.43 56.83
CA ASP A 346 -4.99 24.12 55.55
C ASP A 346 -4.04 23.37 54.62
N LYS A 347 -2.90 22.90 55.14
CA LYS A 347 -1.94 22.10 54.38
C LYS A 347 -2.55 20.77 53.90
N SER A 348 -3.33 20.09 54.75
CA SER A 348 -4.08 18.88 54.40
C SER A 348 -5.10 19.15 53.28
N ASN A 349 -5.83 20.25 53.38
CA ASN A 349 -6.78 20.68 52.34
C ASN A 349 -6.08 21.00 51.02
N SER A 350 -4.93 21.68 51.04
CA SER A 350 -4.12 21.93 49.83
C SER A 350 -3.64 20.64 49.17
N TYR A 351 -3.26 19.61 49.95
CA TYR A 351 -2.89 18.31 49.39
C TYR A 351 -4.08 17.57 48.77
N LYS A 352 -5.27 17.64 49.39
CA LYS A 352 -6.50 17.07 48.81
C LYS A 352 -6.87 17.76 47.49
N GLU A 353 -6.75 19.09 47.43
CA GLU A 353 -6.99 19.85 46.20
C GLU A 353 -5.98 19.49 45.10
N LEU A 354 -4.69 19.34 45.46
CA LEU A 354 -3.66 18.92 44.52
C LEU A 354 -3.91 17.51 43.97
N LEU A 355 -4.31 16.56 44.83
CA LEU A 355 -4.68 15.21 44.41
C LEU A 355 -5.88 15.22 43.46
N SER A 356 -6.93 16.01 43.77
CA SER A 356 -8.08 16.18 42.87
C SER A 356 -7.65 16.72 41.50
N LYS A 357 -6.76 17.73 41.45
CA LYS A 357 -6.24 18.28 40.19
C LYS A 357 -5.43 17.24 39.39
N ILE A 358 -4.66 16.39 40.07
CA ILE A 358 -3.91 15.30 39.42
C ILE A 358 -4.88 14.29 38.81
N ASP A 359 -5.95 13.92 39.53
CA ASP A 359 -6.98 13.02 39.02
C ASP A 359 -7.73 13.62 37.83
N ASP A 360 -8.05 14.92 37.87
CA ASP A 360 -8.67 15.64 36.75
C ASP A 360 -7.76 15.64 35.50
N ILE A 361 -6.47 15.93 35.67
CA ILE A 361 -5.48 15.88 34.58
C ILE A 361 -5.37 14.46 34.01
N LYS A 362 -5.33 13.43 34.87
CA LYS A 362 -5.28 12.03 34.44
C LYS A 362 -6.51 11.66 33.60
N GLN A 363 -7.71 12.08 34.02
CA GLN A 363 -8.94 11.82 33.25
C GLN A 363 -8.93 12.58 31.91
N SER A 364 -8.48 13.83 31.89
CA SER A 364 -8.33 14.61 30.65
C SER A 364 -7.39 13.93 29.65
N VAL A 365 -6.22 13.47 30.11
CA VAL A 365 -5.24 12.78 29.25
C VAL A 365 -5.79 11.45 28.71
N LEU A 366 -6.55 10.71 29.52
CA LEU A 366 -7.20 9.47 29.06
C LEU A 366 -8.26 9.76 27.99
N GLN A 367 -9.07 10.82 28.16
CA GLN A 367 -10.06 11.23 27.16
C GLN A 367 -9.38 11.69 25.86
N ASP A 368 -8.32 12.48 25.93
CA ASP A 368 -7.55 12.92 24.76
C ASP A 368 -6.94 11.73 24.00
N HIS A 369 -6.40 10.75 24.74
CA HIS A 369 -5.86 9.53 24.14
C HIS A 369 -6.97 8.70 23.46
N GLU A 370 -8.15 8.59 24.06
CA GLU A 370 -9.30 7.89 23.48
C GLU A 370 -9.77 8.59 22.20
N GLN A 371 -9.93 9.92 22.21
CA GLN A 371 -10.30 10.71 21.04
C GLN A 371 -9.28 10.59 19.90
N LEU A 372 -7.98 10.63 20.21
CA LEU A 372 -6.92 10.43 19.23
C LEU A 372 -7.00 9.03 18.60
N THR A 373 -7.29 8.01 19.40
CA THR A 373 -7.43 6.62 18.93
C THR A 373 -8.65 6.48 18.02
N GLN A 374 -9.79 7.09 18.37
CA GLN A 374 -10.99 7.12 17.54
C GLN A 374 -10.77 7.86 16.22
N SER A 375 -10.06 9.00 16.25
CA SER A 375 -9.70 9.77 15.06
C SER A 375 -8.83 8.95 14.09
N LYS A 376 -7.78 8.30 14.60
CA LYS A 376 -6.92 7.40 13.80
C LYS A 376 -7.70 6.22 13.21
N ASN A 377 -8.61 5.62 13.98
CA ASN A 377 -9.44 4.52 13.48
C ASN A 377 -10.37 4.97 12.35
N LYS A 378 -10.95 6.18 12.42
CA LYS A 378 -11.74 6.76 11.32
C LYS A 378 -10.89 7.01 10.08
N GLU A 379 -9.68 7.55 10.23
CA GLU A 379 -8.74 7.77 9.12
C GLU A 379 -8.35 6.44 8.45
N ILE A 380 -8.03 5.41 9.25
CA ILE A 380 -7.73 4.06 8.74
C ILE A 380 -8.92 3.48 7.96
N GLN A 381 -10.16 3.63 8.46
CA GLN A 381 -11.35 3.18 7.75
C GLN A 381 -11.56 3.92 6.42
N GLN A 382 -11.32 5.24 6.38
CA GLN A 382 -11.39 6.03 5.14
C GLN A 382 -10.36 5.57 4.13
N LEU A 383 -9.10 5.36 4.54
CA LEU A 383 -8.05 4.84 3.67
C LEU A 383 -8.39 3.44 3.12
N GLN A 384 -8.97 2.56 3.95
CA GLN A 384 -9.44 1.24 3.49
C GLN A 384 -10.55 1.34 2.44
N LEU A 385 -11.48 2.29 2.58
CA LEU A 385 -12.51 2.55 1.56
C LEU A 385 -11.88 3.06 0.25
N THR A 386 -10.96 4.02 0.33
CA THR A 386 -10.24 4.53 -0.86
C THR A 386 -9.44 3.44 -1.57
N ILE A 387 -8.77 2.55 -0.83
CA ILE A 387 -8.05 1.42 -1.42
C ILE A 387 -9.02 0.49 -2.17
N LYS A 388 -10.18 0.16 -1.59
CA LYS A 388 -11.20 -0.65 -2.26
C LYS A 388 -11.74 -0.01 -3.53
N GLU A 389 -12.02 1.30 -3.51
CA GLU A 389 -12.45 2.04 -4.71
C GLU A 389 -11.37 2.06 -5.80
N LYS A 390 -10.09 2.24 -5.44
CA LYS A 390 -8.99 2.21 -6.39
C LYS A 390 -8.75 0.81 -6.97
N GLN A 391 -8.92 -0.24 -6.17
CA GLN A 391 -8.86 -1.62 -6.64
C GLN A 391 -9.98 -1.90 -7.66
N LEU A 392 -11.21 -1.48 -7.37
CA LEU A 392 -12.34 -1.63 -8.30
C LEU A 392 -12.09 -0.90 -9.63
N ASN A 393 -11.56 0.32 -9.57
CA ASN A 393 -11.21 1.08 -10.78
C ASN A 393 -10.09 0.40 -11.60
N TYR A 394 -9.10 -0.19 -10.93
CA TYR A 394 -8.03 -0.94 -11.59
C TYR A 394 -8.58 -2.19 -12.29
N ASP A 395 -9.46 -2.95 -11.63
CA ASP A 395 -10.07 -4.15 -12.21
C ASP A 395 -10.96 -3.80 -13.41
N GLN A 396 -11.70 -2.68 -13.34
CA GLN A 396 -12.47 -2.14 -14.48
C GLN A 396 -11.56 -1.76 -15.65
N LEU A 397 -10.46 -1.05 -15.38
CA LEU A 397 -9.49 -0.66 -16.41
C LEU A 397 -8.84 -1.89 -17.07
N GLN A 398 -8.48 -2.90 -16.27
CA GLN A 398 -7.93 -4.16 -16.77
C GLN A 398 -8.94 -4.89 -17.67
N THR A 399 -10.21 -4.89 -17.30
CA THR A 399 -11.29 -5.49 -18.09
C THR A 399 -11.49 -4.73 -19.41
N SER A 400 -11.54 -3.40 -19.38
CA SER A 400 -11.66 -2.57 -20.59
C SER A 400 -10.44 -2.71 -21.50
N SER A 401 -9.23 -2.76 -20.94
CA SER A 401 -8.00 -2.98 -21.72
C SER A 401 -8.01 -4.33 -22.43
N LYS A 402 -8.46 -5.39 -21.73
CA LYS A 402 -8.61 -6.72 -22.35
C LYS A 402 -9.63 -6.70 -23.50
N GLN A 403 -10.78 -6.06 -23.31
CA GLN A 403 -11.78 -5.90 -24.37
C GLN A 403 -11.25 -5.15 -25.60
N ILE A 404 -10.42 -4.13 -25.39
CA ILE A 404 -9.78 -3.39 -26.49
C ILE A 404 -8.77 -4.29 -27.22
N ILE A 405 -7.93 -5.05 -26.50
CA ILE A 405 -6.98 -5.99 -27.10
C ILE A 405 -7.73 -7.02 -27.95
N ASP A 406 -8.79 -7.63 -27.40
CA ASP A 406 -9.61 -8.62 -28.11
C ASP A 406 -10.25 -8.01 -29.37
N SER A 407 -10.72 -6.76 -29.29
CA SER A 407 -11.28 -6.03 -30.45
C SER A 407 -10.23 -5.75 -31.53
N LEU A 408 -9.02 -5.34 -31.14
CA LEU A 408 -7.92 -5.06 -32.09
C LEU A 408 -7.40 -6.34 -32.73
N GLN A 409 -7.33 -7.45 -31.99
CA GLN A 409 -6.98 -8.75 -32.56
C GLN A 409 -7.97 -9.17 -33.63
N LYS A 410 -9.27 -9.00 -33.37
CA LYS A 410 -10.32 -9.27 -34.36
C LYS A 410 -10.20 -8.37 -35.59
N GLU A 411 -9.91 -7.08 -35.41
CA GLU A 411 -9.68 -6.16 -36.53
C GLU A 411 -8.46 -6.56 -37.37
N ILE A 412 -7.37 -7.00 -36.74
CA ILE A 412 -6.17 -7.53 -37.45
C ILE A 412 -6.50 -8.79 -38.23
N GLU A 413 -7.29 -9.71 -37.67
CA GLU A 413 -7.77 -10.90 -38.38
C GLU A 413 -8.62 -10.52 -39.60
N GLU A 414 -9.55 -9.57 -39.46
CA GLU A 414 -10.37 -9.05 -40.56
C GLU A 414 -9.50 -8.41 -41.66
N ILE A 415 -8.51 -7.60 -41.30
CA ILE A 415 -7.55 -7.01 -42.25
C ILE A 415 -6.74 -8.09 -42.95
N THR A 416 -6.28 -9.12 -42.24
CA THR A 416 -5.51 -10.23 -42.82
C THR A 416 -6.33 -10.98 -43.86
N ILE A 417 -7.61 -11.26 -43.56
CA ILE A 417 -8.55 -11.88 -44.51
C ILE A 417 -8.73 -11.02 -45.75
N VAL A 418 -8.89 -9.69 -45.59
CA VAL A 418 -9.03 -8.76 -46.72
C VAL A 418 -7.75 -8.73 -47.56
N ASN A 419 -6.58 -8.72 -46.93
CA ASN A 419 -5.30 -8.67 -47.62
C ASN A 419 -5.00 -9.98 -48.38
N ASP A 420 -5.31 -11.13 -47.78
CA ASP A 420 -5.19 -12.43 -48.44
C ASP A 420 -6.12 -12.52 -49.65
N LYS A 421 -7.36 -12.00 -49.52
CA LYS A 421 -8.29 -11.91 -50.65
C LYS A 421 -7.76 -11.00 -51.75
N LEU A 422 -7.25 -9.81 -51.41
CA LEU A 422 -6.65 -8.89 -52.38
C LEU A 422 -5.46 -9.53 -53.11
N LEU A 423 -4.61 -10.26 -52.38
CA LEU A 423 -3.48 -10.99 -52.95
C LEU A 423 -3.95 -12.08 -53.91
N PHE A 424 -5.00 -12.82 -53.54
CA PHE A 424 -5.60 -13.82 -54.41
C PHE A 424 -6.19 -13.20 -55.69
N ASP A 425 -6.97 -12.11 -55.56
CA ASP A 425 -7.54 -11.37 -56.70
C ASP A 425 -6.43 -10.85 -57.64
N GLN A 426 -5.29 -10.39 -57.09
CA GLN A 426 -4.12 -9.99 -57.89
C GLN A 426 -3.44 -11.15 -58.61
N LEU A 427 -3.33 -12.31 -57.97
CA LEU A 427 -2.81 -13.52 -58.60
C LEU A 427 -3.74 -14.00 -59.73
N GLU A 428 -5.05 -13.91 -59.54
CA GLU A 428 -6.04 -14.24 -60.57
C GLU A 428 -5.93 -13.31 -61.77
N LEU A 429 -5.81 -12.00 -61.54
CA LEU A 429 -5.54 -11.01 -62.60
C LEU A 429 -4.24 -11.32 -63.37
N LYS A 430 -3.15 -11.65 -62.66
CA LYS A 430 -1.87 -11.98 -63.30
C LYS A 430 -1.94 -13.29 -64.08
N ASN A 431 -2.67 -14.29 -63.61
CA ASN A 431 -2.90 -15.51 -64.35
C ASN A 431 -3.72 -15.25 -65.63
N ALA A 432 -4.74 -14.39 -65.56
CA ALA A 432 -5.50 -13.99 -66.75
C ALA A 432 -4.63 -13.24 -67.78
N GLU A 433 -3.75 -12.33 -67.34
CA GLU A 433 -2.76 -11.68 -68.22
C GLU A 433 -1.82 -12.70 -68.89
N ILE A 434 -1.37 -13.72 -68.14
CA ILE A 434 -0.54 -14.81 -68.67
C ILE A 434 -1.31 -15.61 -69.73
N GLU A 435 -2.56 -16.01 -69.45
CA GLU A 435 -3.39 -16.72 -70.43
C GLU A 435 -3.65 -15.90 -71.70
N GLU A 436 -3.83 -14.58 -71.58
CA GLU A 436 -3.98 -13.69 -72.73
C GLU A 436 -2.70 -13.63 -73.58
N LEU A 437 -1.53 -13.55 -72.93
CA LEU A 437 -0.23 -13.62 -73.62
C LEU A 437 -0.01 -14.98 -74.27
N GLU A 438 -0.37 -16.07 -73.61
CA GLU A 438 -0.29 -17.43 -74.18
C GLU A 438 -1.16 -17.57 -75.42
N LYS A 439 -2.43 -17.10 -75.36
CA LYS A 439 -3.32 -17.09 -76.53
C LYS A 439 -2.76 -16.25 -77.66
N LYS A 440 -2.24 -15.06 -77.35
CA LYS A 440 -1.61 -14.19 -78.35
C LYS A 440 -0.44 -14.90 -79.03
N HIS A 441 0.47 -15.50 -78.26
CA HIS A 441 1.61 -16.22 -78.82
C HIS A 441 1.18 -17.46 -79.62
N LEU A 442 0.15 -18.19 -79.20
CA LEU A 442 -0.40 -19.31 -79.98
C LEU A 442 -0.97 -18.84 -81.32
N SER A 443 -1.72 -17.74 -81.34
CA SER A 443 -2.21 -17.17 -82.60
C SER A 443 -1.09 -16.66 -83.49
N GLU A 444 -0.03 -16.06 -82.92
CA GLU A 444 1.17 -15.68 -83.68
C GLU A 444 1.85 -16.93 -84.29
N ILE A 445 1.97 -18.02 -83.53
CA ILE A 445 2.49 -19.31 -84.03
C ILE A 445 1.62 -19.83 -85.18
N GLU A 446 0.30 -19.88 -85.03
CA GLU A 446 -0.63 -20.31 -86.08
C GLU A 446 -0.48 -19.46 -87.35
N GLU A 447 -0.36 -18.14 -87.23
CA GLU A 447 -0.12 -17.24 -88.37
C GLU A 447 1.22 -17.54 -89.07
N TYR A 448 2.28 -17.82 -88.30
CA TYR A 448 3.56 -18.23 -88.86
C TYR A 448 3.49 -19.59 -89.56
N GLU A 449 2.76 -20.55 -89.00
CA GLU A 449 2.51 -21.85 -89.61
C GLU A 449 1.72 -21.70 -90.92
N GLU A 450 0.68 -20.87 -90.95
CA GLU A 450 -0.12 -20.62 -92.17
C GLU A 450 0.70 -19.91 -93.26
N LYS A 451 1.55 -18.94 -92.89
CA LYS A 451 2.53 -18.33 -93.81
C LYS A 451 3.52 -19.36 -94.35
N LEU A 452 3.97 -20.28 -93.50
CA LEU A 452 4.87 -21.34 -93.93
C LEU A 452 4.17 -22.28 -94.92
N LEU A 453 2.95 -22.72 -94.59
CA LEU A 453 2.09 -23.58 -95.42
C LEU A 453 1.82 -22.96 -96.79
N SER A 454 1.42 -21.68 -96.84
CA SER A 454 1.18 -20.97 -98.11
C SER A 454 2.45 -20.86 -98.96
N SER A 455 3.61 -20.58 -98.34
CA SER A 455 4.89 -20.56 -99.07
C SER A 455 5.27 -21.93 -99.63
N THR A 456 4.95 -23.01 -98.90
CA THR A 456 5.19 -24.38 -99.37
C THR A 456 4.21 -24.77 -100.49
N ASP A 457 2.97 -24.29 -100.45
CA ASP A 457 1.96 -24.54 -101.48
C ASP A 457 2.32 -23.85 -102.81
N ASP A 458 2.82 -22.62 -102.74
CA ASP A 458 3.33 -21.91 -103.92
C ASP A 458 4.59 -22.58 -104.50
N SER A 459 5.45 -23.11 -103.62
CA SER A 459 6.59 -23.93 -104.02
C SER A 459 6.15 -25.22 -104.72
N LEU A 460 5.12 -25.90 -104.21
CA LEU A 460 4.52 -27.10 -104.80
C LEU A 460 3.89 -26.82 -106.17
N LYS A 461 3.12 -25.74 -106.32
CA LYS A 461 2.56 -25.32 -107.62
C LYS A 461 3.67 -25.06 -108.64
N SER A 462 4.76 -24.43 -108.20
CA SER A 462 5.92 -24.17 -109.06
C SER A 462 6.57 -25.49 -109.51
N ILE A 463 6.76 -26.45 -108.60
CA ILE A 463 7.26 -27.79 -108.93
C ILE A 463 6.32 -28.51 -109.90
N GLN A 464 5.01 -28.43 -109.69
CA GLN A 464 4.02 -29.10 -110.55
C GLN A 464 3.98 -28.52 -111.97
N LYS A 465 4.18 -27.20 -112.11
CA LYS A 465 4.32 -26.55 -113.42
C LYS A 465 5.55 -27.06 -114.19
N ILE A 466 6.67 -27.27 -113.49
CA ILE A 466 7.89 -27.84 -114.07
C ILE A 466 7.65 -29.29 -114.51
N LEU A 467 6.95 -30.09 -113.69
CA LEU A 467 6.57 -31.47 -114.02
C LEU A 467 5.73 -31.55 -115.31
N ASN A 468 4.72 -30.70 -115.45
CA ASN A 468 3.90 -30.63 -116.66
C ASN A 468 4.69 -30.23 -117.91
N GLN A 469 5.65 -29.30 -117.78
CA GLN A 469 6.56 -28.94 -118.88
C GLN A 469 7.42 -30.14 -119.33
N PHE A 470 7.82 -30.97 -118.38
CA PHE A 470 8.59 -32.19 -118.65
C PHE A 470 7.76 -33.24 -119.40
N GLU A 471 6.50 -33.44 -119.01
CA GLU A 471 5.58 -34.35 -119.72
C GLU A 471 5.30 -33.89 -121.15
N GLN A 472 5.09 -32.59 -121.36
CA GLN A 472 4.87 -32.03 -122.70
C GLN A 472 6.08 -32.28 -123.62
N SER A 473 7.29 -32.02 -123.11
CA SER A 473 8.54 -32.27 -123.85
C SER A 473 8.70 -33.74 -124.23
N LYS A 474 8.21 -34.65 -123.39
CA LYS A 474 8.22 -36.10 -123.66
C LYS A 474 7.24 -36.51 -124.76
N ILE A 475 6.06 -35.87 -124.83
CA ILE A 475 5.06 -36.10 -125.90
C ILE A 475 5.61 -35.63 -127.25
N ASP A 476 6.22 -34.43 -127.30
CA ASP A 476 6.79 -33.88 -128.53
C ASP A 476 7.89 -34.80 -129.12
N LEU A 477 8.71 -35.39 -128.25
CA LEU A 477 9.74 -36.36 -128.65
C LEU A 477 9.13 -37.64 -129.26
N ASN A 478 8.05 -38.15 -128.67
CA ASN A 478 7.38 -39.37 -129.15
C ASN A 478 6.68 -39.17 -130.50
N ASN A 479 6.15 -37.98 -130.78
CA ASN A 479 5.52 -37.67 -132.06
C ASN A 479 6.52 -37.61 -133.23
N SER A 480 7.75 -37.13 -132.99
CA SER A 480 8.81 -37.10 -134.01
C SER A 480 9.27 -38.50 -134.43
N ASN A 481 9.30 -39.46 -133.50
CA ASN A 481 9.69 -40.84 -133.78
C ASN A 481 8.69 -41.63 -134.64
N LEU A 482 7.42 -41.20 -134.73
CA LEU A 482 6.42 -41.90 -135.56
C LEU A 482 6.59 -41.62 -137.06
N LEU A 483 7.10 -40.43 -137.43
CA LEU A 483 7.27 -40.01 -138.83
C LEU A 483 8.46 -40.71 -139.52
N ASN A 484 9.52 -41.04 -138.75
CA ASN A 484 10.74 -41.65 -139.29
C ASN A 484 10.54 -43.13 -139.68
N LYS A 485 9.63 -43.86 -139.01
CA LYS A 485 9.39 -45.30 -139.27
C LYS A 485 8.74 -45.58 -140.62
N THR A 486 7.91 -44.68 -141.15
CA THR A 486 7.28 -44.85 -142.47
C THR A 486 8.27 -44.66 -143.62
N ASN A 487 9.23 -43.74 -143.48
CA ASN A 487 10.22 -43.46 -144.53
C ASN A 487 11.26 -44.59 -144.67
N GLU A 488 11.67 -45.21 -143.55
CA GLU A 488 12.58 -46.37 -143.57
C GLU A 488 11.97 -47.57 -144.33
N ASN A 489 10.68 -47.85 -144.16
CA ASN A 489 9.99 -48.94 -144.88
C ASN A 489 9.98 -48.75 -146.40
N HIS A 490 9.80 -47.50 -146.88
CA HIS A 490 9.80 -47.22 -148.32
C HIS A 490 11.18 -47.41 -148.96
N LEU A 491 12.25 -47.00 -148.26
CA LEU A 491 13.63 -47.20 -148.70
C LEU A 491 14.02 -48.69 -148.72
N GLU A 492 13.53 -49.47 -147.75
CA GLU A 492 13.78 -50.91 -147.70
C GLU A 492 13.10 -51.65 -148.88
N ILE A 493 11.85 -51.30 -149.21
CA ILE A 493 11.15 -51.82 -150.39
C ILE A 493 11.89 -51.44 -151.68
N TYR A 494 12.35 -50.19 -151.79
CA TYR A 494 13.09 -49.72 -152.97
C TYR A 494 14.41 -50.50 -153.18
N LYS A 495 15.15 -50.74 -152.09
CA LYS A 495 16.38 -51.56 -152.10
C LYS A 495 16.12 -52.99 -152.55
N LEU A 496 15.05 -53.62 -152.06
CA LEU A 496 14.63 -54.97 -152.46
C LEU A 496 14.32 -55.07 -153.96
N LEU A 497 13.71 -54.04 -154.55
CA LEU A 497 13.27 -54.04 -155.96
C LEU A 497 14.39 -53.71 -156.95
N THR A 498 15.31 -52.82 -156.58
CA THR A 498 16.31 -52.25 -157.52
C THR A 498 17.73 -52.74 -157.28
N GLY A 499 18.01 -53.34 -156.11
CA GLY A 499 19.38 -53.56 -155.65
C GLY A 499 20.09 -52.28 -155.23
N THR A 500 19.39 -51.13 -155.20
CA THR A 500 19.93 -49.82 -154.92
C THR A 500 19.56 -49.36 -153.51
N ASN A 501 20.56 -49.19 -152.66
CA ASN A 501 20.43 -48.63 -151.32
C ASN A 501 20.69 -47.12 -151.37
N ILE A 502 19.81 -46.33 -150.77
CA ILE A 502 19.90 -44.86 -150.71
C ILE A 502 19.91 -44.43 -149.24
N SER A 503 20.94 -43.70 -148.83
CA SER A 503 21.07 -43.15 -147.47
C SER A 503 21.16 -41.63 -147.50
N ILE A 504 20.41 -40.95 -146.61
CA ILE A 504 20.37 -39.49 -146.53
C ILE A 504 21.61 -39.00 -145.77
N ILE A 505 22.44 -38.16 -146.39
CA ILE A 505 23.60 -37.52 -145.76
C ILE A 505 23.24 -36.13 -145.27
N SER A 506 22.52 -35.38 -146.10
CA SER A 506 21.97 -34.05 -145.79
C SER A 506 20.73 -33.81 -146.65
N GLU A 507 20.08 -32.66 -146.46
CA GLU A 507 18.84 -32.28 -147.16
C GLU A 507 18.91 -32.45 -148.69
N ASN A 508 20.08 -32.23 -149.30
CA ASN A 508 20.28 -32.28 -150.76
C ASN A 508 21.31 -33.32 -151.21
N LYS A 509 21.85 -34.15 -150.31
CA LYS A 509 22.93 -35.10 -150.62
C LYS A 509 22.62 -36.50 -150.13
N PHE A 510 22.75 -37.46 -151.03
CA PHE A 510 22.41 -38.86 -150.82
C PHE A 510 23.60 -39.75 -151.15
N GLU A 511 23.79 -40.81 -150.39
CA GLU A 511 24.68 -41.92 -150.71
C GLU A 511 23.91 -42.99 -151.45
N VAL A 512 24.42 -43.42 -152.61
CA VAL A 512 23.77 -44.43 -153.45
C VAL A 512 24.72 -45.60 -153.65
N ILE A 513 24.25 -46.80 -153.32
CA ILE A 513 24.97 -48.06 -153.49
C ILE A 513 24.06 -49.01 -154.28
N CYS A 514 24.41 -49.32 -155.52
CA CYS A 514 23.75 -50.39 -156.28
C CYS A 514 24.65 -51.61 -156.32
N GLN A 515 24.12 -52.75 -155.90
CA GLN A 515 24.88 -53.98 -155.78
C GLN A 515 24.08 -55.16 -156.31
N ASN A 516 24.74 -56.00 -157.11
CA ASN A 516 24.23 -57.30 -157.50
C ASN A 516 24.97 -58.39 -156.70
N PRO A 517 24.35 -58.95 -155.65
CA PRO A 517 24.99 -59.95 -154.81
C PRO A 517 25.31 -61.26 -155.55
N LYS A 518 24.75 -61.49 -156.75
CA LYS A 518 25.00 -62.70 -157.55
C LYS A 518 26.35 -62.67 -158.29
N TYR A 519 26.84 -61.49 -158.68
CA TYR A 519 28.07 -61.32 -159.47
C TYR A 519 29.13 -60.47 -158.77
N ASP A 520 28.87 -60.07 -157.53
CA ASP A 520 29.74 -59.19 -156.74
C ASP A 520 30.04 -57.85 -157.44
N ALA A 521 29.13 -57.42 -158.31
CA ALA A 521 29.18 -56.15 -159.03
C ALA A 521 28.57 -55.05 -158.16
N LYS A 522 29.27 -53.93 -158.01
CA LYS A 522 28.87 -52.82 -157.13
C LYS A 522 29.24 -51.48 -157.76
N VAL A 523 28.31 -50.53 -157.69
CA VAL A 523 28.53 -49.12 -157.99
C VAL A 523 28.16 -48.31 -156.75
N HIS A 524 29.07 -47.47 -156.27
CA HIS A 524 28.90 -46.62 -155.10
C HIS A 524 29.22 -45.19 -155.47
N GLY A 525 28.35 -44.24 -155.13
CA GLY A 525 28.60 -42.82 -155.33
C GLY A 525 27.70 -41.93 -154.48
N TYR A 526 27.89 -40.62 -154.62
CA TYR A 526 27.00 -39.62 -154.06
C TYR A 526 26.11 -39.02 -155.15
N ILE A 527 24.85 -38.76 -154.80
CA ILE A 527 23.93 -37.96 -155.61
C ILE A 527 23.67 -36.65 -154.85
N THR A 528 23.92 -35.52 -155.51
CA THR A 528 23.58 -34.19 -154.99
C THR A 528 22.49 -33.58 -155.87
N ILE A 529 21.38 -33.17 -155.28
CA ILE A 529 20.23 -32.59 -155.98
C ILE A 529 20.23 -31.09 -155.76
N ASN A 530 20.48 -30.30 -156.81
CA ASN A 530 20.37 -28.83 -156.79
C ASN A 530 19.00 -28.39 -157.33
N GLU A 531 18.78 -27.08 -157.57
CA GLU A 531 17.49 -26.56 -158.05
C GLU A 531 17.08 -27.15 -159.42
N ASP A 532 18.01 -27.26 -160.37
CA ASP A 532 17.73 -27.76 -161.73
C ASP A 532 18.51 -29.03 -162.12
N ASP A 533 19.70 -29.22 -161.52
CA ASP A 533 20.63 -30.28 -161.91
C ASP A 533 20.84 -31.34 -160.81
N ILE A 534 21.20 -32.54 -161.23
CA ILE A 534 21.66 -33.62 -160.38
C ILE A 534 23.13 -33.89 -160.68
N TYR A 535 23.93 -33.96 -159.62
CA TYR A 535 25.34 -34.36 -159.69
C TYR A 535 25.50 -35.77 -159.18
N TYR A 536 26.17 -36.62 -159.96
CA TYR A 536 26.65 -37.92 -159.49
C TYR A 536 28.17 -37.90 -159.35
N ASP A 537 28.65 -38.20 -158.14
CA ASP A 537 30.07 -38.32 -157.82
C ASP A 537 30.39 -39.79 -157.48
N PRO A 538 31.10 -40.54 -158.33
CA PRO A 538 31.45 -41.94 -158.04
C PRO A 538 32.45 -42.04 -156.88
N ILE A 539 32.29 -43.09 -156.06
CA ILE A 539 33.16 -43.47 -154.95
C ILE A 539 33.92 -44.76 -155.29
N SER A 540 33.20 -45.80 -155.75
CA SER A 540 33.81 -47.06 -156.18
C SER A 540 32.97 -47.77 -157.23
N ILE A 541 33.64 -48.52 -158.11
CA ILE A 541 33.03 -49.40 -159.11
C ILE A 541 33.79 -50.72 -159.05
N ASP A 542 33.09 -51.80 -158.73
CA ASP A 542 33.68 -53.11 -158.51
C ASP A 542 32.98 -54.14 -159.42
N ASN A 543 33.75 -54.97 -160.15
CA ASN A 543 33.29 -56.12 -160.96
C ASN A 543 32.15 -55.88 -161.99
N CYS A 544 31.95 -54.64 -162.45
CA CYS A 544 31.01 -54.33 -163.53
C CYS A 544 31.58 -54.73 -164.90
N ARG A 545 30.88 -55.60 -165.65
CA ARG A 545 31.35 -56.14 -166.96
C ARG A 545 31.39 -55.09 -168.06
N ASN A 546 30.56 -54.05 -167.93
CA ASN A 546 30.56 -52.88 -168.79
C ASN A 546 31.16 -51.73 -167.99
N GLU A 547 32.48 -51.53 -168.09
CA GLU A 547 33.10 -50.24 -167.77
C GLU A 547 32.58 -49.21 -168.76
N ASN A 548 31.33 -48.82 -168.60
CA ASN A 548 30.81 -47.65 -169.27
C ASN A 548 31.53 -46.45 -168.67
N GLU A 549 32.39 -45.80 -169.47
CA GLU A 549 33.23 -44.65 -169.06
C GLU A 549 32.48 -43.62 -168.21
N PHE A 550 31.16 -43.45 -168.42
CA PHE A 550 30.36 -42.47 -167.69
C PHE A 550 30.27 -42.72 -166.18
N LEU A 551 30.30 -43.97 -165.70
CA LEU A 551 30.17 -44.25 -164.27
C LEU A 551 31.43 -43.90 -163.47
N GLY A 552 32.61 -43.91 -164.11
CA GLY A 552 33.89 -43.61 -163.48
C GLY A 552 34.18 -42.11 -163.32
N THR A 553 33.32 -41.26 -163.86
CA THR A 553 33.48 -39.80 -163.86
C THR A 553 32.32 -39.10 -163.18
N ARG A 554 32.56 -37.89 -162.69
CA ARG A 554 31.48 -37.02 -162.23
C ARG A 554 30.52 -36.72 -163.39
N LEU A 555 29.22 -36.90 -163.15
CA LEU A 555 28.16 -36.60 -164.11
C LEU A 555 27.29 -35.46 -163.61
N GLU A 556 26.84 -34.65 -164.55
CA GLU A 556 25.86 -33.59 -164.34
C GLU A 556 24.74 -33.82 -165.36
N PHE A 557 23.51 -33.92 -164.88
CA PHE A 557 22.35 -34.15 -165.72
C PHE A 557 21.09 -33.48 -165.14
N PRO A 558 20.14 -33.06 -165.98
CA PRO A 558 18.87 -32.48 -165.55
C PRO A 558 18.07 -33.44 -164.66
N LYS A 559 17.25 -32.89 -163.75
CA LYS A 559 16.40 -33.69 -162.85
C LYS A 559 15.51 -34.72 -163.54
N ASP A 560 14.99 -34.39 -164.73
CA ASP A 560 14.13 -35.26 -165.54
C ASP A 560 14.88 -36.48 -166.11
N GLU A 561 16.21 -36.43 -166.21
CA GLU A 561 17.04 -37.58 -166.60
C GLU A 561 17.41 -38.50 -165.41
N GLY A 562 17.02 -38.15 -164.17
CA GLY A 562 17.39 -38.92 -162.98
C GLY A 562 16.96 -40.39 -163.01
N MET A 563 15.77 -40.69 -163.54
CA MET A 563 15.32 -42.08 -163.72
C MET A 563 16.13 -42.81 -164.78
N ALA A 564 16.52 -42.13 -165.86
CA ALA A 564 17.37 -42.71 -166.89
C ALA A 564 18.77 -43.05 -166.33
N PHE A 565 19.31 -42.19 -165.45
CA PHE A 565 20.55 -42.45 -164.73
C PHE A 565 20.43 -43.70 -163.82
N ILE A 566 19.39 -43.81 -163.00
CA ILE A 566 19.19 -44.98 -162.13
C ILE A 566 19.05 -46.27 -162.93
N VAL A 567 18.31 -46.26 -164.05
CA VAL A 567 18.19 -47.43 -164.93
C VAL A 567 19.55 -47.83 -165.50
N LYS A 568 20.34 -46.86 -165.99
CA LYS A 568 21.70 -47.12 -166.48
C LYS A 568 22.63 -47.70 -165.40
N LEU A 569 22.48 -47.23 -164.16
CA LEU A 569 23.26 -47.69 -163.01
C LEU A 569 22.89 -49.14 -162.63
N ILE A 570 21.60 -49.48 -162.64
CA ILE A 570 21.12 -50.87 -162.47
C ILE A 570 21.59 -51.74 -163.64
N GLU A 571 21.51 -51.27 -164.89
CA GLU A 571 21.98 -52.01 -166.06
C GLU A 571 23.47 -52.33 -165.99
N ALA A 572 24.30 -51.42 -165.47
CA ALA A 572 25.74 -51.65 -165.31
C ALA A 572 26.09 -52.69 -164.24
N VAL A 573 25.22 -52.90 -163.25
CA VAL A 573 25.42 -53.83 -162.13
C VAL A 573 24.74 -55.19 -162.38
N PHE A 574 23.65 -55.22 -163.16
CA PHE A 574 22.86 -56.43 -163.41
C PHE A 574 23.02 -57.08 -164.80
N ARG A 575 23.64 -56.41 -165.77
CA ARG A 575 24.06 -57.02 -167.06
C ARG A 575 25.49 -57.53 -166.98
#